data_AF-A0A952LWK5-F1
#
_entry.id   AF-A0A952LWK5-F1
#
_cell.length_a   1.000
_cell.length_b   1.000
_cell.length_c   1.000
_cell.angle_alpha   90.00
_cell.angle_beta   90.00
_cell.angle_gamma   90.00
#
_symmetry.space_group_name_H-M   'P 1'
#
loop_
_entity.id
_entity.type
_entity.pdbx_description
1 polymer ?
#
loop_
_entity_poly.entity_id
_entity_poly.type
_entity_poly.pdbx_seq_one_letter_code
_entity_poly.pdbx_strand_id
1 'polypeptide(L)'
;MTEELQEKVINIFRRARRGEHVHIPGEEDGEMVDSPDGFSYVTLKQNQDGDHHDEDELVETAARKHYLVKMLEHHKDAIRINNYHVPGDRLEEFMSTLESRPGKVLEIKQFLPDITG
;
A
#
# COMPACT_ATOMS: atom_id res chain seq x y z
N MET A 1 1.92 -7.97 -7.15
CA MET A 1 1.53 -6.64 -7.66
C MET A 1 2.62 -6.23 -8.62
N THR A 2 2.31 -6.19 -9.91
CA THR A 2 3.25 -5.81 -10.96
C THR A 2 3.55 -4.30 -10.89
N GLU A 3 4.75 -3.90 -11.32
CA GLU A 3 5.17 -2.50 -11.34
C GLU A 3 4.21 -1.63 -12.18
N GLU A 4 3.67 -2.20 -13.26
CA GLU A 4 2.67 -1.57 -14.12
C GLU A 4 1.36 -1.23 -13.39
N LEU A 5 0.87 -2.12 -12.51
CA LEU A 5 -0.34 -1.85 -11.72
C LEU A 5 -0.10 -0.71 -10.72
N GLN A 6 1.09 -0.66 -10.11
CA GLN A 6 1.47 0.44 -9.24
C GLN A 6 1.55 1.76 -10.00
N GLU A 7 2.13 1.75 -11.19
CA GLU A 7 2.20 2.91 -12.06
C GLU A 7 0.81 3.39 -12.48
N LYS A 8 -0.11 2.49 -12.84
CA LYS A 8 -1.52 2.82 -13.12
C LYS A 8 -2.17 3.55 -11.95
N VAL A 9 -2.08 3.00 -10.73
CA VAL A 9 -2.64 3.62 -9.51
C VAL A 9 -2.03 5.00 -9.24
N ILE A 10 -0.70 5.12 -9.33
CA ILE A 10 0.00 6.41 -9.15
C ILE A 10 -0.47 7.44 -10.17
N ASN A 11 -0.65 7.04 -11.42
CA ASN A 11 -1.12 7.92 -12.49
C ASN A 11 -2.55 8.40 -12.25
N ILE A 12 -3.44 7.56 -11.71
CA ILE A 12 -4.80 7.96 -11.31
C ILE A 12 -4.74 9.05 -10.23
N PHE A 13 -3.97 8.85 -9.16
CA PHE A 13 -3.80 9.87 -8.12
C PHE A 13 -3.20 11.18 -8.64
N ARG A 14 -2.24 11.12 -9.57
CA ARG A 14 -1.62 12.30 -10.18
C ARG A 14 -2.59 13.11 -11.04
N ARG A 15 -3.47 12.44 -11.80
CA ARG A 15 -4.50 13.10 -12.63
C ARG A 15 -5.55 13.77 -11.75
N ALA A 16 -6.06 13.07 -10.73
CA ALA A 16 -7.03 13.62 -9.79
C ALA A 16 -6.52 14.90 -9.09
N ARG A 17 -5.26 14.92 -8.65
CA ARG A 17 -4.64 16.12 -8.04
C ARG A 17 -4.53 17.33 -8.96
N ARG A 18 -4.53 17.13 -10.29
CA ARG A 18 -4.46 18.22 -11.27
C ARG A 18 -5.83 18.81 -11.63
N GLY A 19 -6.90 18.33 -11.00
CA GLY A 19 -8.27 18.79 -11.29
C GLY A 19 -8.74 18.39 -12.70
N GLU A 20 -8.03 17.47 -13.35
CA GLU A 20 -8.49 16.86 -14.59
C GLU A 20 -9.70 16.01 -14.24
N HIS A 21 -10.84 16.22 -14.91
CA HIS A 21 -11.93 15.25 -14.89
C HIS A 21 -11.33 13.90 -15.27
N VAL A 22 -11.32 12.94 -14.34
CA VAL A 22 -10.90 11.57 -14.61
C VAL A 22 -12.03 10.89 -15.38
N HIS A 23 -12.29 11.39 -16.60
CA HIS A 23 -13.01 10.65 -17.61
C HIS A 23 -11.94 9.98 -18.47
N ILE A 24 -11.60 8.75 -18.09
CA ILE A 24 -10.80 7.87 -18.93
C ILE A 24 -11.75 7.36 -20.02
N PRO A 25 -11.53 7.67 -21.30
CA PRO A 25 -12.38 7.15 -22.37
C PRO A 25 -12.18 5.62 -22.45
N GLY A 26 -13.23 4.86 -22.12
CA GLY A 26 -13.19 3.41 -21.93
C GLY A 26 -13.42 3.04 -20.46
N GLU A 27 -14.54 2.40 -20.14
CA GLU A 27 -15.10 2.20 -18.81
C GLU A 27 -14.30 1.30 -17.81
N GLU A 28 -13.03 0.92 -18.05
CA GLU A 28 -12.50 -0.29 -17.38
C GLU A 28 -11.44 -0.13 -16.26
N ASP A 29 -10.70 0.97 -16.13
CA ASP A 29 -9.42 0.88 -15.37
C ASP A 29 -9.32 1.57 -14.00
N GLY A 30 -10.45 2.00 -13.42
CA GLY A 30 -10.55 2.29 -11.99
C GLY A 30 -10.95 3.72 -11.59
N GLU A 31 -11.41 3.84 -10.35
CA GLU A 31 -12.04 5.06 -9.79
C GLU A 31 -11.33 5.48 -8.51
N MET A 32 -11.07 6.79 -8.36
CA MET A 32 -10.62 7.36 -7.09
C MET A 32 -11.83 7.70 -6.23
N VAL A 33 -11.84 7.22 -4.99
CA VAL A 33 -12.91 7.42 -4.03
C VAL A 33 -12.33 8.08 -2.78
N ASP A 34 -12.98 9.14 -2.30
CA ASP A 34 -12.68 9.72 -0.99
C ASP A 34 -13.46 8.96 0.08
N SER A 35 -12.74 8.39 1.03
CA SER A 35 -13.33 7.64 2.12
C SER A 35 -13.81 8.58 3.25
N PRO A 36 -14.85 8.18 4.01
CA PRO A 36 -15.41 9.02 5.08
C PRO A 36 -14.43 9.38 6.21
N ASP A 37 -13.36 8.59 6.36
CA ASP A 37 -12.28 8.80 7.33
C ASP A 37 -11.20 9.78 6.83
N GLY A 38 -11.39 10.38 5.66
CA GLY A 38 -10.54 11.46 5.13
C GLY A 38 -9.32 10.97 4.33
N PHE A 39 -9.30 9.70 3.93
CA PHE A 39 -8.32 9.17 2.97
C PHE A 39 -8.93 9.13 1.56
N SER A 40 -8.09 8.83 0.57
CA SER A 40 -8.54 8.53 -0.79
C SER A 40 -7.93 7.21 -1.23
N TYR A 41 -8.70 6.40 -1.93
CA TYR A 41 -8.24 5.12 -2.48
C TYR A 41 -8.64 5.00 -3.96
N VAL A 42 -8.02 4.05 -4.66
CA VAL A 42 -8.36 3.71 -6.05
C VAL A 42 -8.91 2.29 -6.09
N THR A 43 -10.10 2.13 -6.66
CA THR A 43 -10.69 0.82 -6.97
C THR A 43 -10.40 0.47 -8.41
N LEU A 44 -9.79 -0.68 -8.66
CA LEU A 44 -9.58 -1.23 -10.01
C LEU A 44 -10.65 -2.31 -10.27
N LYS A 45 -11.42 -2.17 -11.36
CA LYS A 45 -12.56 -3.07 -11.64
C LYS A 45 -12.13 -4.41 -12.27
N GLN A 46 -11.02 -4.41 -13.00
CA GLN A 46 -10.44 -5.59 -13.64
C GLN A 46 -8.92 -5.66 -13.35
N ASN A 47 -8.34 -6.84 -13.56
CA ASN A 47 -6.89 -7.02 -13.53
C ASN A 47 -6.27 -6.51 -14.86
N GLN A 48 -4.96 -6.72 -15.06
CA GLN A 48 -4.28 -6.19 -16.26
C GLN A 48 -4.76 -6.81 -17.58
N ASP A 49 -5.38 -7.99 -17.52
CA ASP A 49 -5.80 -8.78 -18.68
C ASP A 49 -7.31 -8.64 -18.97
N GLY A 50 -8.02 -7.81 -18.20
CA GLY A 50 -9.48 -7.64 -18.31
C GLY A 50 -10.29 -8.69 -17.54
N ASP A 51 -9.61 -9.60 -16.84
CA ASP A 51 -10.23 -10.65 -16.03
C ASP A 51 -10.55 -10.15 -14.61
N HIS A 52 -11.42 -10.89 -13.93
CA HIS A 52 -11.71 -10.66 -12.52
C HIS A 52 -10.48 -10.95 -11.65
N HIS A 53 -10.37 -10.22 -10.54
CA HIS A 53 -9.34 -10.49 -9.53
C HIS A 53 -9.61 -11.84 -8.86
N ASP A 54 -8.58 -12.69 -8.81
CA ASP A 54 -8.59 -13.93 -8.05
C ASP A 54 -8.14 -13.64 -6.60
N GLU A 55 -9.00 -13.96 -5.64
CA GLU A 55 -8.75 -13.68 -4.22
C GLU A 55 -7.54 -14.46 -3.69
N ASP A 56 -7.41 -15.73 -4.06
CA ASP A 56 -6.33 -16.61 -3.58
C ASP A 56 -4.98 -16.14 -4.13
N GLU A 57 -4.92 -15.78 -5.42
CA GLU A 57 -3.70 -15.22 -6.02
C GLU A 57 -3.29 -13.89 -5.38
N LEU A 58 -4.26 -13.03 -5.06
CA LEU A 58 -4.02 -11.76 -4.40
C LEU A 58 -3.47 -11.96 -2.98
N VAL A 59 -4.07 -12.87 -2.22
CA VAL A 59 -3.64 -13.20 -0.85
C VAL A 59 -2.25 -13.84 -0.86
N GLU A 60 -2.00 -14.80 -1.75
CA GLU A 60 -0.68 -15.44 -1.90
C GLU A 60 0.38 -14.41 -2.29
N THR A 61 0.05 -13.53 -3.24
CA THR A 61 0.94 -12.44 -3.65
C THR A 61 1.23 -11.48 -2.50
N ALA A 62 0.26 -11.22 -1.63
CA ALA A 62 0.45 -10.38 -0.44
C ALA A 62 1.39 -11.06 0.57
N ALA A 63 1.22 -12.36 0.81
CA ALA A 63 2.05 -13.13 1.74
C ALA A 63 3.54 -13.16 1.34
N ARG A 64 3.85 -13.12 0.04
CA ARG A 64 5.24 -13.09 -0.48
C ARG A 64 5.94 -11.73 -0.31
N LYS A 65 5.22 -10.66 0.04
CA LYS A 65 5.77 -9.32 0.20
C LYS A 65 6.30 -9.10 1.60
N HIS A 66 7.23 -8.17 1.73
CA HIS A 66 7.76 -7.73 3.01
C HIS A 66 7.73 -6.20 3.10
N TYR A 67 7.63 -5.70 4.31
CA TYR A 67 7.50 -4.28 4.60
C TYR A 67 8.55 -3.85 5.61
N LEU A 68 9.23 -2.73 5.31
CA LEU A 68 10.08 -2.02 6.24
C LEU A 68 9.29 -0.84 6.81
N VAL A 69 8.91 -0.92 8.09
CA VAL A 69 8.19 0.15 8.78
C VAL A 69 9.17 0.93 9.65
N LYS A 70 9.44 2.18 9.28
CA LYS A 70 10.32 3.09 10.01
C LYS A 70 9.52 3.89 11.02
N MET A 71 9.89 3.78 12.29
CA MET A 71 9.24 4.43 13.42
C MET A 71 10.18 5.41 14.11
N LEU A 72 9.66 6.60 14.42
CA LEU A 72 10.26 7.54 15.37
C LEU A 72 9.75 7.20 16.77
N GLU A 73 10.63 6.83 17.68
CA GLU A 73 10.25 6.49 19.06
C GLU A 73 10.96 7.36 20.08
N HIS A 74 10.21 7.79 21.10
CA HIS A 74 10.75 8.50 22.25
C HIS A 74 10.99 7.49 23.38
N HIS A 75 12.25 7.21 23.65
CA HIS A 75 12.68 6.52 24.87
C HIS A 75 13.21 7.56 25.85
N LYS A 76 13.05 7.33 27.15
CA LYS A 76 13.27 8.31 28.26
C LYS A 76 14.30 9.42 28.00
N ASP A 77 15.48 9.06 27.49
CA ASP A 77 16.60 9.99 27.30
C ASP A 77 17.01 10.21 25.83
N ALA A 78 16.32 9.60 24.86
CA ALA A 78 16.70 9.67 23.45
C ALA A 78 15.56 9.43 22.47
N ILE A 79 15.63 10.16 21.35
CA ILE A 79 14.85 9.87 20.14
C ILE A 79 15.57 8.77 19.36
N ARG A 80 14.82 7.74 18.94
CA ARG A 80 15.33 6.61 18.16
C ARG A 80 14.58 6.46 16.86
N ILE A 81 15.28 5.98 15.83
CA ILE A 81 14.69 5.51 14.58
C ILE A 81 14.79 4.00 14.58
N ASN A 82 13.64 3.33 14.72
CA ASN A 82 13.55 1.87 14.66
C ASN A 82 13.00 1.45 13.31
N ASN A 83 13.57 0.41 12.72
CA ASN A 83 13.10 -0.13 11.44
C ASN A 83 12.59 -1.54 11.70
N TYR A 84 11.29 -1.73 11.56
CA TYR A 84 10.63 -3.01 11.75
C TYR A 84 10.56 -3.75 10.41
N HIS A 85 11.00 -5.00 10.42
CA HIS A 85 10.76 -5.93 9.33
C HIS A 85 9.43 -6.65 9.57
N VAL A 86 8.48 -6.48 8.64
CA VAL A 86 7.13 -7.00 8.77
C VAL A 86 6.81 -7.89 7.56
N PRO A 87 6.64 -9.21 7.76
CA PRO A 87 6.11 -10.10 6.73
C PRO A 87 4.72 -9.67 6.25
N GLY A 88 4.41 -9.88 4.97
CA GLY A 88 3.18 -9.39 4.36
C GLY A 88 1.91 -10.00 4.95
N ASP A 89 1.94 -11.28 5.30
CA ASP A 89 0.88 -12.00 6.02
C ASP A 89 0.64 -11.50 7.46
N ARG A 90 1.58 -10.72 8.02
CA ARG A 90 1.48 -10.12 9.35
C ARG A 90 1.36 -8.60 9.32
N LEU A 91 1.21 -7.99 8.15
CA LEU A 91 1.11 -6.54 8.03
C LEU A 91 -0.12 -6.02 8.78
N GLU A 92 -1.28 -6.64 8.60
CA GLU A 92 -2.52 -6.22 9.27
C GLU A 92 -2.39 -6.29 10.80
N GLU A 93 -1.89 -7.42 11.32
CA GLU A 93 -1.58 -7.60 12.74
C GLU A 93 -0.66 -6.46 13.23
N PHE A 94 0.43 -6.20 12.52
CA PHE A 94 1.37 -5.15 12.90
C PHE A 94 0.71 -3.76 12.92
N MET A 95 -0.07 -3.41 11.90
CA MET A 95 -0.77 -2.12 11.80
C MET A 95 -1.74 -1.92 12.97
N SER A 96 -2.47 -2.96 13.38
CA SER A 96 -3.36 -2.90 14.54
C SER A 96 -2.63 -2.57 15.84
N THR A 97 -1.35 -2.95 15.96
CA THR A 97 -0.55 -2.63 17.16
C THR A 97 -0.08 -1.18 17.19
N LEU A 98 -0.07 -0.45 16.06
CA LEU A 98 0.52 0.89 15.97
C LEU A 98 -0.15 1.91 16.89
N GLU A 99 -1.46 1.82 17.09
CA GLU A 99 -2.20 2.73 17.98
C GLU A 99 -1.70 2.65 19.43
N SER A 100 -1.23 1.47 19.85
CA SER A 100 -0.73 1.21 21.20
C SER A 100 0.77 1.46 21.36
N ARG A 101 1.50 1.66 20.27
CA ARG A 101 2.96 1.80 20.29
C ARG A 101 3.37 3.26 20.53
N PRO A 102 4.35 3.51 21.42
CA PRO A 102 4.90 4.85 21.56
C PRO A 102 5.67 5.20 20.28
N GLY A 103 5.32 6.31 19.64
CA GLY A 103 6.06 6.82 18.49
C GLY A 103 5.18 7.20 17.31
N LYS A 104 5.81 7.40 16.16
CA LYS A 104 5.15 7.80 14.91
C LYS A 104 5.75 7.05 13.72
N VAL A 105 4.89 6.52 12.84
CA VAL A 105 5.30 5.99 11.54
C VAL A 105 5.88 7.13 10.71
N LEU A 106 7.11 6.96 10.22
CA LEU A 106 7.76 7.88 9.29
C LEU A 106 7.65 7.41 7.85
N GLU A 107 7.76 6.10 7.62
CA GLU A 107 7.81 5.50 6.28
C GLU A 107 7.40 4.02 6.35
N ILE A 108 6.70 3.56 5.32
CA ILE A 108 6.47 2.13 5.06
C ILE A 108 6.96 1.85 3.64
N LYS A 109 7.94 0.96 3.51
CA LYS A 109 8.49 0.56 2.21
C LYS A 109 8.25 -0.92 1.95
N GLN A 110 7.54 -1.23 0.85
CA GLN A 110 7.39 -2.60 0.37
C GLN A 110 8.69 -3.05 -0.33
N PHE A 111 9.07 -4.31 -0.15
CA PHE A 111 10.11 -4.98 -0.91
C PHE A 111 9.79 -6.48 -1.06
N LEU A 112 10.43 -7.12 -2.04
CA LEU A 112 10.48 -8.58 -2.13
C LEU A 112 11.83 -9.01 -1.55
N PRO A 113 11.89 -9.90 -0.54
CA PRO A 113 13.16 -10.39 -0.05
C PRO A 113 13.83 -11.18 -1.17
N ASP A 114 15.12 -10.93 -1.41
CA ASP A 114 15.89 -11.73 -2.36
C ASP A 114 15.87 -13.19 -1.89
N ILE A 115 15.30 -14.07 -2.71
CA ILE A 115 15.47 -15.52 -2.55
C ILE A 115 16.90 -15.79 -2.98
N THR A 116 17.84 -15.64 -2.04
CA THR A 116 19.18 -16.18 -2.22
C THR A 116 19.06 -17.70 -2.12
N GLY A 117 18.88 -18.33 -3.28
CA GLY A 117 19.05 -19.77 -3.46
C GLY A 117 20.51 -20.18 -3.45
#